data_AF-A0A929RRJ2-F1
#
_entry.id   AF-A0A929RRJ2-F1
#
_cell.length_a   1.000
_cell.length_b   1.000
_cell.length_c   1.000
_cell.angle_alpha   90.00
_cell.angle_beta   90.00
_cell.angle_gamma   90.00
#
_symmetry.space_group_name_H-M   'P 1'
#
loop_
_entity.id
_entity.type
_entity.pdbx_description
1 polymer ?
#
loop_
_entity_poly.entity_id
_entity_poly.type
_entity_poly.pdbx_seq_one_letter_code
_entity_poly.pdbx_strand_id
1 'polypeptide(L)'
;MAEQPDIETMRIVAPDAGELERAAEAALRPKKLSEFVGQRVVRGQLQLVLDAARMRSASPDHVLLAGPPGLGKTTLAMIIAAEMGTS
;
A
#
# COMPACT_ATOMS: atom_id res chain seq x y z
N MET A 1 49.63 -17.37 2.89
CA MET A 1 48.37 -18.13 2.75
C MET A 1 47.26 -17.15 3.07
N ALA A 2 46.71 -16.48 2.06
CA ALA A 2 45.68 -15.46 2.26
C ALA A 2 44.35 -16.16 2.44
N GLU A 3 43.75 -15.99 3.61
CA GLU A 3 42.42 -16.46 3.94
C GLU A 3 41.43 -15.68 3.06
N GLN A 4 40.89 -16.34 2.03
CA GLN A 4 39.81 -15.77 1.21
C GLN A 4 38.53 -15.87 2.04
N PRO A 5 37.81 -14.77 2.29
CA PRO A 5 36.56 -14.84 3.01
C PRO A 5 35.55 -15.66 2.19
N ASP A 6 35.01 -16.70 2.83
CA ASP A 6 34.02 -17.61 2.25
C ASP A 6 32.82 -16.83 1.70
N ILE A 7 32.63 -16.91 0.38
CA ILE A 7 31.49 -16.34 -0.36
C ILE A 7 30.15 -16.98 0.09
N GLU A 8 30.20 -18.07 0.86
CA GLU A 8 29.05 -18.90 1.25
C GLU A 8 28.09 -18.23 2.25
N THR A 9 28.49 -17.17 2.95
CA THR A 9 27.65 -16.49 3.98
C THR A 9 27.11 -15.12 3.55
N MET A 10 27.25 -14.73 2.27
CA MET A 10 26.71 -13.45 1.80
C MET A 10 25.17 -13.47 1.84
N ARG A 11 24.57 -12.91 2.89
CA ARG A 11 23.13 -12.70 3.00
C ARG A 11 22.71 -11.68 1.92
N ILE A 12 22.15 -12.18 0.83
CA ILE A 12 21.77 -11.38 -0.36
C ILE A 12 20.65 -10.37 -0.06
N VAL A 13 19.85 -10.60 0.98
CA VAL A 13 18.68 -9.75 1.29
C VAL A 13 18.73 -9.27 2.74
N ALA A 14 18.80 -7.95 2.91
CA ALA A 14 18.63 -7.28 4.19
C ALA A 14 17.13 -7.01 4.45
N PRO A 15 16.63 -7.18 5.68
CA PRO A 15 15.22 -6.93 6.02
C PRO A 15 14.90 -5.43 6.16
N ASP A 16 15.92 -4.57 6.20
CA ASP A 16 15.74 -3.12 6.29
C ASP A 16 15.86 -2.51 4.90
N ALA A 17 14.83 -1.77 4.50
CA ALA A 17 14.87 -0.96 3.29
C ALA A 17 15.55 0.38 3.65
N GLY A 18 16.65 0.67 2.96
CA GLY A 18 17.32 1.97 3.07
C GLY A 18 16.36 3.12 2.76
N GLU A 19 16.70 4.33 3.21
CA GLU A 19 15.83 5.51 3.08
C GLU A 19 15.40 5.77 1.63
N LEU A 20 16.32 5.55 0.68
CA LEU A 20 16.07 5.69 -0.75
C LEU A 20 15.06 4.66 -1.28
N GLU A 21 15.14 3.43 -0.80
CA GLU A 21 14.27 2.32 -1.22
C GLU A 21 12.87 2.46 -0.64
N ARG A 22 12.76 2.92 0.61
CA ARG A 22 11.48 3.32 1.20
C ARG A 22 10.82 4.47 0.45
N ALA A 23 11.59 5.48 0.05
CA ALA A 23 11.09 6.60 -0.74
C ALA A 23 10.61 6.15 -2.13
N ALA A 24 11.37 5.27 -2.80
CA ALA A 24 10.99 4.69 -4.08
C ALA A 24 9.73 3.83 -3.98
N GLU A 25 9.62 2.97 -2.96
CA GLU A 25 8.42 2.16 -2.72
C GLU A 25 7.19 3.03 -2.46
N ALA A 26 7.34 4.08 -1.64
CA ALA A 26 6.27 5.03 -1.37
C ALA A 26 5.83 5.78 -2.65
N ALA A 27 6.75 6.05 -3.58
CA ALA A 27 6.44 6.67 -4.87
C ALA A 27 5.70 5.73 -5.83
N LEU A 28 5.92 4.41 -5.73
CA LEU A 28 5.26 3.39 -6.57
C LEU A 28 3.85 3.02 -6.09
N ARG A 29 3.51 3.31 -4.82
CA ARG A 29 2.19 3.00 -4.29
C ARG A 29 1.14 3.95 -4.90
N PRO A 30 0.03 3.40 -5.44
CA PRO A 30 -1.06 4.22 -5.97
C PRO A 30 -1.64 5.10 -4.86
N LYS A 31 -1.88 6.38 -5.17
CA LYS A 31 -2.40 7.37 -4.22
C LYS A 31 -3.90 7.56 -4.36
N LYS A 32 -4.43 7.29 -5.55
CA LYS A 32 -5.85 7.39 -5.88
C LYS A 32 -6.44 6.01 -6.14
N LEU A 33 -7.74 5.89 -5.90
CA LEU A 33 -8.45 4.63 -6.13
C LEU A 33 -8.45 4.25 -7.62
N SER A 34 -8.41 5.23 -8.52
CA SER A 34 -8.31 5.02 -9.98
C SER A 34 -6.98 4.40 -10.43
N GLU A 35 -5.91 4.62 -9.67
CA GLU A 35 -4.57 4.08 -9.94
C GLU A 35 -4.42 2.63 -9.41
N PHE A 36 -5.36 2.18 -8.57
CA PHE A 36 -5.35 0.82 -8.06
C PHE A 36 -5.76 -0.18 -9.16
N VAL A 37 -4.81 -1.04 -9.52
CA VAL A 37 -4.96 -2.03 -10.60
C VAL A 37 -5.54 -3.33 -10.04
N GLY A 38 -6.52 -3.89 -10.75
CA GLY A 38 -7.19 -5.12 -10.36
C GLY A 38 -8.35 -4.90 -9.38
N GLN A 39 -8.84 -6.00 -8.79
CA GLN A 39 -9.90 -6.00 -7.77
C GLN A 39 -11.12 -5.12 -8.10
N ARG A 40 -11.63 -5.20 -9.35
CA ARG A 40 -12.70 -4.32 -9.87
C ARG A 40 -13.93 -4.20 -8.96
N VAL A 41 -14.35 -5.32 -8.35
CA VAL A 41 -15.50 -5.36 -7.44
C VAL A 41 -15.23 -4.54 -6.19
N VAL A 42 -14.12 -4.81 -5.49
CA VAL A 42 -13.71 -4.09 -4.28
C VAL A 42 -13.53 -2.60 -4.59
N ARG A 43 -12.89 -2.27 -5.70
CA ARG A 43 -12.69 -0.89 -6.15
C ARG A 43 -14.02 -0.18 -6.38
N GLY A 44 -14.99 -0.82 -7.03
CA GLY A 44 -16.31 -0.24 -7.26
C GLY A 44 -17.10 -0.02 -5.97
N GLN A 45 -17.08 -0.98 -5.06
CA GLN A 45 -17.73 -0.86 -3.75
C GLN A 45 -17.11 0.28 -2.93
N LEU A 46 -15.78 0.36 -2.92
CA LEU A 46 -15.07 1.40 -2.18
C LEU A 46 -15.32 2.78 -2.79
N GLN A 47 -15.35 2.90 -4.11
CA GLN A 47 -15.69 4.15 -4.81
C GLN A 47 -17.07 4.64 -4.38
N LEU A 48 -18.08 3.76 -4.38
CA LEU A 48 -19.44 4.10 -3.96
C LEU A 48 -19.49 4.61 -2.50
N VAL A 49 -18.77 3.96 -1.59
CA VAL A 49 -18.71 4.35 -0.17
C VAL A 49 -18.02 5.71 0.00
N LEU A 50 -16.88 5.92 -0.67
CA LEU A 50 -16.13 7.17 -0.60
C LEU A 50 -16.92 8.33 -1.20
N ASP A 51 -17.63 8.11 -2.31
CA ASP A 51 -18.45 9.14 -2.94
C ASP A 51 -19.65 9.49 -2.04
N ALA A 52 -20.30 8.50 -1.43
CA ALA A 52 -21.36 8.75 -0.46
C ALA A 52 -20.86 9.49 0.80
N ALA A 53 -19.64 9.22 1.26
CA ALA A 53 -19.03 9.94 2.38
C ALA A 53 -18.73 11.40 2.02
N ARG A 54 -18.12 11.62 0.85
CA ARG A 54 -17.83 12.96 0.30
C ARG A 54 -19.09 13.79 0.11
N MET A 55 -20.15 13.22 -0.45
CA MET A 55 -21.43 13.91 -0.62
C MET A 55 -22.07 14.35 0.70
N ARG A 56 -21.80 13.61 1.78
CA ARG A 56 -22.30 13.92 3.13
C ARG A 56 -21.37 14.86 3.92
N SER A 57 -20.22 15.25 3.36
CA SER A 57 -19.14 15.95 4.08
C SER A 57 -18.78 15.27 5.41
N ALA A 58 -18.86 13.95 5.45
CA ALA A 58 -18.65 13.13 6.64
C ALA A 58 -17.60 12.06 6.35
N SER A 59 -16.94 11.55 7.39
CA SER A 59 -16.06 10.39 7.23
C SER A 59 -16.85 9.18 6.73
N PRO A 60 -16.24 8.32 5.90
CA PRO A 60 -16.86 7.07 5.50
C PRO A 60 -17.10 6.23 6.75
N ASP A 61 -18.13 5.38 6.67
CA ASP A 61 -18.37 4.37 7.67
C ASP A 61 -17.14 3.47 7.87
N HIS A 62 -17.19 2.57 8.86
CA HIS A 62 -16.07 1.67 9.16
C HIS A 62 -15.79 0.71 7.99
N VAL A 63 -14.50 0.53 7.64
CA VAL A 63 -14.05 -0.38 6.57
C VAL A 63 -13.13 -1.45 7.15
N LEU A 64 -13.45 -2.73 6.91
CA LEU A 64 -12.60 -3.87 7.23
C LEU A 64 -11.98 -4.43 5.95
N LEU A 65 -10.65 -4.40 5.86
CA LEU A 65 -9.91 -4.99 4.74
C LEU A 65 -9.38 -6.37 5.15
N ALA A 66 -9.96 -7.44 4.60
CA ALA A 66 -9.59 -8.82 4.91
C ALA A 66 -9.11 -9.58 3.66
N GLY A 67 -8.14 -10.47 3.83
CA GLY A 67 -7.67 -11.36 2.76
C GLY A 67 -6.19 -11.75 2.90
N PRO A 68 -5.72 -12.69 2.06
CA PRO A 68 -4.31 -13.13 1.96
C PRO A 68 -3.29 -11.98 1.90
N PRO A 69 -2.01 -12.22 2.28
CA PRO A 69 -0.94 -11.22 2.12
C PRO A 69 -0.76 -10.85 0.63
N GLY A 70 -0.31 -9.62 0.36
CA GLY A 70 -0.04 -9.14 -1.01
C GLY A 70 -1.23 -8.57 -1.78
N LEU A 71 -2.45 -8.63 -1.25
CA LEU A 71 -3.65 -8.08 -1.92
C LEU A 71 -3.83 -6.55 -1.81
N GLY A 72 -2.79 -5.81 -1.41
CA GLY A 72 -2.85 -4.35 -1.36
C GLY A 72 -3.75 -3.76 -0.29
N LYS A 73 -4.05 -4.48 0.80
CA LYS A 73 -4.88 -3.98 1.93
C LYS A 73 -4.31 -2.70 2.54
N THR A 74 -3.02 -2.67 2.84
CA THR A 74 -2.35 -1.47 3.36
C THR A 74 -2.42 -0.32 2.35
N THR A 75 -2.23 -0.61 1.07
CA THR A 75 -2.34 0.38 -0.01
C THR A 75 -3.76 0.96 -0.10
N LEU A 76 -4.78 0.12 -0.04
CA LEU A 76 -6.18 0.56 -0.04
C LEU A 76 -6.52 1.43 1.17
N ALA A 77 -6.02 1.09 2.37
CA ALA A 77 -6.19 1.93 3.56
C ALA A 77 -5.57 3.32 3.37
N MET A 78 -4.37 3.40 2.78
CA MET A 78 -3.72 4.67 2.48
C MET A 78 -4.48 5.49 1.43
N ILE A 79 -5.02 4.84 0.40
CA ILE A 79 -5.87 5.49 -0.61
C ILE A 79 -7.14 6.07 0.04
N ILE A 80 -7.80 5.32 0.93
CA ILE A 80 -8.99 5.79 1.65
C ILE A 80 -8.66 7.06 2.45
N ALA A 81 -7.56 7.04 3.21
CA ALA A 81 -7.12 8.19 3.99
C ALA A 81 -6.84 9.42 3.10
N ALA A 82 -6.15 9.22 1.97
CA ALA A 82 -5.85 10.27 1.00
C ALA A 82 -7.11 10.85 0.34
N GLU A 83 -8.06 10.02 -0.08
CA GLU A 83 -9.33 10.44 -0.72
C GLU A 83 -10.25 11.18 0.25
N MET A 84 -10.15 10.90 1.55
CA MET A 84 -10.90 11.59 2.59
C MET A 84 -10.23 12.88 3.09
N GLY A 85 -9.03 13.21 2.62
CA GLY A 85 -8.30 14.40 3.05
C GLY A 85 -7.77 14.33 4.49
N THR A 86 -7.75 13.14 5.08
CA THR A 86 -7.19 12.87 6.41
C THR A 86 -5.83 12.20 6.22
N SER A 87 -4.76 12.97 6.16
CA SER A 87 -3.37 12.47 6.12
C SER A 87 -2.58 12.99 7.31
#